data_AF-A0A1A8SM02-F1
#
_entry.id   AF-A0A1A8SM02-F1
#
_cell.length_a   1.000
_cell.length_b   1.000
_cell.length_c   1.000
_cell.angle_alpha   90.00
_cell.angle_beta   90.00
_cell.angle_gamma   90.00
#
_symmetry.space_group_name_H-M   'P 1'
#
loop_
_entity.id
_entity.type
_entity.pdbx_description
1 polymer ?
#
loop_
_entity_poly.entity_id
_entity_poly.type
_entity_poly.pdbx_seq_one_letter_code
_entity_poly.pdbx_strand_id
1 'polypeptide(L)'
;MFVLACTFLNTQLRMLPAMISNSIILAVRGSVRCWRDRSLLKVSLEASSVRCWRRHSHPTRRRVPDMEEILARVVVPLPSYETREKCPPPPESVSFELMHYYRGLEKEDKVDFLTKLSQEYGVDHKAVSELSAKLLDTQLRDLATILQVEDRLRYSLTPRYKQLLSHTSRIEGGVKFLVDLRADVLEMISSKASESPHIRELNGTLKGLLSEWFSVGLLRLERITWQSPCEILQKISQYEAVHPVRNWTDLKRRVGPCRRCYAFTHAAMPGEPL
;
A
#
# COMPACT_ATOMS: atom_id res chain seq x y z
N MET A 1 -23.94 -28.47 -13.94
CA MET A 1 -24.20 -27.56 -12.80
C MET A 1 -22.91 -26.82 -12.47
N PHE A 2 -22.39 -26.09 -13.45
CA PHE A 2 -21.10 -25.38 -13.44
C PHE A 2 -21.35 -23.97 -14.01
N VAL A 3 -22.40 -23.32 -13.51
CA VAL A 3 -22.83 -21.99 -13.96
C VAL A 3 -23.51 -21.36 -12.75
N LEU A 4 -22.78 -20.59 -11.96
CA LEU A 4 -23.36 -19.54 -11.07
C LEU A 4 -22.32 -18.69 -10.31
N ALA A 5 -21.01 -18.96 -10.44
CA ALA A 5 -19.99 -18.11 -9.80
C ALA A 5 -19.36 -17.03 -10.73
N CYS A 6 -19.68 -17.02 -12.04
CA CYS A 6 -19.06 -16.09 -13.00
C CYS A 6 -19.84 -14.78 -13.27
N THR A 7 -20.99 -14.55 -12.62
CA THR A 7 -21.88 -13.43 -12.95
C THR A 7 -21.67 -12.14 -12.17
N PHE A 8 -20.65 -12.04 -11.30
CA PHE A 8 -20.37 -10.79 -10.57
C PHE A 8 -19.16 -10.00 -11.09
N LEU A 9 -18.44 -10.49 -12.12
CA LEU A 9 -17.27 -9.81 -12.67
C LEU A 9 -17.47 -9.16 -14.05
N ASN A 10 -18.69 -9.17 -14.60
CA ASN A 10 -18.92 -8.85 -16.02
C ASN A 10 -19.75 -7.58 -16.30
N THR A 11 -19.64 -6.58 -15.42
CA THR A 11 -20.36 -5.30 -15.55
C THR A 11 -19.43 -4.09 -15.45
N GLN A 12 -18.29 -4.07 -16.15
CA GLN A 12 -17.52 -2.82 -16.39
C GLN A 12 -16.64 -2.83 -17.66
N LEU A 13 -16.90 -3.72 -18.64
CA LEU A 13 -16.12 -3.77 -19.90
C LEU A 13 -17.03 -3.71 -21.13
N ARG A 14 -17.72 -2.58 -21.29
CA ARG A 14 -18.21 -2.11 -22.59
C ARG A 14 -18.11 -0.59 -22.60
N MET A 15 -17.14 -0.06 -23.35
CA MET A 15 -17.22 1.13 -24.21
C MET A 15 -15.80 1.54 -24.61
N LEU A 16 -15.34 1.04 -25.75
CA LEU A 16 -14.34 1.69 -26.60
C LEU A 16 -15.07 2.10 -27.88
N PRO A 17 -14.78 3.28 -28.43
CA PRO A 17 -14.66 3.41 -29.87
C PRO A 17 -13.28 3.90 -30.27
N ALA A 18 -12.87 3.43 -31.45
CA ALA A 18 -11.59 3.66 -32.09
C ALA A 18 -11.63 4.88 -33.05
N MET A 19 -10.44 5.43 -33.25
CA MET A 19 -9.90 6.08 -34.46
C MET A 19 -10.34 7.48 -34.94
N ILE A 20 -9.39 8.42 -34.78
CA ILE A 20 -8.69 9.26 -35.80
C ILE A 20 -9.52 10.05 -36.83
N SER A 21 -9.41 11.38 -36.80
CA SER A 21 -9.24 12.25 -37.99
C SER A 21 -8.78 13.68 -37.65
N ASN A 22 -7.56 14.01 -38.09
CA ASN A 22 -7.07 15.23 -38.75
C ASN A 22 -7.39 16.68 -38.28
N SER A 23 -6.27 17.38 -37.98
CA SER A 23 -5.75 18.57 -38.69
C SER A 23 -6.04 20.01 -38.24
N ILE A 24 -4.95 20.64 -37.78
CA ILE A 24 -4.36 21.97 -38.13
C ILE A 24 -5.24 23.25 -38.01
N ILE A 25 -4.71 24.26 -37.30
CA ILE A 25 -4.44 25.67 -37.72
C ILE A 25 -4.65 26.72 -36.60
N LEU A 26 -3.50 27.32 -36.21
CA LEU A 26 -3.18 28.74 -35.91
C LEU A 26 -4.03 29.66 -35.01
N ALA A 27 -3.25 30.42 -34.21
CA ALA A 27 -3.33 31.88 -33.97
C ALA A 27 -4.48 32.38 -33.05
N VAL A 28 -4.36 33.45 -32.25
CA VAL A 28 -3.36 34.49 -32.01
C VAL A 28 -3.82 35.26 -30.75
N ARG A 29 -2.86 35.82 -30.00
CA ARG A 29 -2.87 37.00 -29.12
C ARG A 29 -4.18 37.45 -28.44
N GLY A 30 -4.04 37.82 -27.16
CA GLY A 30 -4.21 39.24 -26.83
C GLY A 30 -4.92 39.58 -25.52
N SER A 31 -4.13 40.14 -24.60
CA SER A 31 -4.43 41.34 -23.81
C SER A 31 -5.41 41.28 -22.64
N VAL A 32 -4.82 41.30 -21.45
CA VAL A 32 -4.97 42.34 -20.40
C VAL A 32 -6.29 43.12 -20.39
N ARG A 33 -6.99 43.05 -19.25
CA ARG A 33 -7.57 44.24 -18.59
C ARG A 33 -7.73 44.01 -17.09
N CYS A 34 -6.97 44.83 -16.37
CA CYS A 34 -7.08 45.15 -14.96
C CYS A 34 -8.35 45.99 -14.72
N TRP A 35 -9.10 45.75 -13.65
CA TRP A 35 -9.85 46.78 -12.93
C TRP A 35 -9.81 46.52 -11.42
N ARG A 36 -9.65 47.63 -10.70
CA ARG A 36 -9.36 47.79 -9.27
C ARG A 36 -10.60 47.68 -8.38
N ASP A 37 -10.31 47.38 -7.12
CA ASP A 37 -10.87 47.90 -5.85
C ASP A 37 -12.40 47.93 -5.65
N ARG A 38 -12.87 47.30 -4.56
CA ARG A 38 -12.93 47.98 -3.25
C ARG A 38 -13.24 47.03 -2.10
N SER A 39 -12.54 47.28 -1.01
CA SER A 39 -12.65 46.73 0.32
C SER A 39 -13.98 47.00 1.01
N LEU A 40 -14.46 46.03 1.80
CA LEU A 40 -15.24 46.30 3.01
C LEU A 40 -14.80 45.38 4.14
N LEU A 41 -14.29 46.02 5.19
CA LEU A 41 -13.99 45.48 6.50
C LEU A 41 -15.28 44.99 7.19
N LYS A 42 -15.24 43.76 7.74
CA LYS A 42 -15.98 43.42 8.94
C LYS A 42 -15.04 42.73 9.92
N VAL A 43 -14.67 43.50 10.93
CA VAL A 43 -14.07 43.05 12.18
C VAL A 43 -15.19 42.39 13.00
N SER A 44 -14.94 41.17 13.47
CA SER A 44 -15.67 40.57 14.58
C SER A 44 -14.66 39.88 15.49
N LEU A 45 -14.60 40.35 16.72
CA LEU A 45 -13.79 39.85 17.82
C LEU A 45 -14.31 38.50 18.35
N GLU A 46 -13.37 37.76 18.96
CA GLU A 46 -13.52 36.82 20.08
C GLU A 46 -14.24 35.48 19.88
N ALA A 47 -13.47 34.38 19.97
CA ALA A 47 -13.38 33.62 21.21
C ALA A 47 -12.38 32.46 21.04
N SER A 48 -11.27 32.54 21.77
CA SER A 48 -10.27 31.50 21.94
C SER A 48 -10.86 30.33 22.73
N SER A 49 -11.28 29.27 22.05
CA SER A 49 -11.49 27.96 22.70
C SER A 49 -10.22 27.13 22.56
N VAL A 50 -9.35 27.27 23.56
CA VAL A 50 -8.26 26.32 23.82
C VAL A 50 -8.91 24.99 24.16
N ARG A 51 -9.04 24.09 23.18
CA ARG A 51 -9.38 22.69 23.45
C ARG A 51 -8.17 22.05 24.09
N CYS A 52 -8.17 22.08 25.41
CA CYS A 52 -7.28 21.33 26.27
C CYS A 52 -7.52 19.84 26.03
N TRP A 53 -6.65 19.21 25.23
CA TRP A 53 -6.57 17.76 25.14
C TRP A 53 -6.07 17.24 26.48
N ARG A 54 -7.00 16.83 27.35
CA ARG A 54 -6.68 16.09 28.57
C ARG A 54 -6.05 14.75 28.17
N ARG A 55 -4.72 14.69 28.15
CA ARG A 55 -3.98 13.42 28.17
C ARG A 55 -4.32 12.70 29.47
N HIS A 56 -5.12 11.65 29.38
CA HIS A 56 -5.25 10.68 30.45
C HIS A 56 -3.97 9.83 30.43
N SER A 57 -3.13 10.00 31.45
CA SER A 57 -1.96 9.15 31.67
C SER A 57 -2.42 7.86 32.35
N HIS A 58 -2.41 6.75 31.63
CA HIS A 58 -2.54 5.42 32.23
C HIS A 58 -1.16 4.90 32.68
N PRO A 59 -1.09 4.10 33.75
CA PRO A 59 0.17 3.80 34.44
C PRO A 59 1.00 2.76 33.68
N THR A 60 2.31 3.03 33.63
CA THR A 60 3.48 2.17 33.33
C THR A 60 3.19 0.70 32.96
N ARG A 61 2.89 0.47 31.68
CA ARG A 61 3.08 -0.82 30.98
C ARG A 61 4.57 -0.92 30.60
N ARG A 62 5.17 -2.12 30.64
CA ARG A 62 6.55 -2.43 30.19
C ARG A 62 6.94 -1.53 29.00
N ARG A 63 8.11 -0.88 29.03
CA ARG A 63 8.63 0.01 27.96
C ARG A 63 8.45 -0.64 26.59
N VAL A 64 7.31 -0.37 25.96
CA VAL A 64 7.14 -0.48 24.52
C VAL A 64 8.13 0.56 23.97
N PRO A 65 9.05 0.18 23.07
CA PRO A 65 9.96 1.16 22.51
C PRO A 65 9.12 2.25 21.86
N ASP A 66 9.54 3.50 22.03
CA ASP A 66 8.77 4.64 21.53
C ASP A 66 8.59 4.46 20.01
N MET A 67 7.37 4.68 19.51
CA MET A 67 7.02 4.45 18.10
C MET A 67 8.02 5.13 17.16
N GLU A 68 8.47 6.34 17.53
CA GLU A 68 9.43 7.13 16.76
C GLU A 68 10.80 6.47 16.71
N GLU A 69 11.23 5.88 17.83
CA GLU A 69 12.52 5.20 17.94
C GLU A 69 12.55 3.95 17.05
N ILE A 70 11.47 3.19 17.00
CA ILE A 70 11.36 2.01 16.13
C ILE A 70 11.33 2.42 14.67
N LEU A 71 10.50 3.41 14.31
CA LEU A 71 10.42 3.88 12.93
C LEU A 71 11.77 4.43 12.44
N ALA A 72 12.51 5.16 13.28
CA ALA A 72 13.83 5.68 12.94
C ALA A 72 14.88 4.58 12.72
N ARG A 73 14.80 3.48 13.46
CA ARG A 73 15.71 2.32 13.28
C ARG A 73 15.32 1.46 12.09
N VAL A 74 14.02 1.24 11.90
CA VAL A 74 13.48 0.31 10.90
C VAL A 74 13.51 0.91 9.50
N VAL A 75 13.13 2.18 9.37
CA VAL A 75 13.10 2.87 8.08
C VAL A 75 14.47 3.49 7.81
N VAL A 76 15.36 2.68 7.25
CA VAL A 76 16.70 3.12 6.85
C VAL A 76 16.59 4.24 5.78
N PRO A 77 17.40 5.31 5.86
CA PRO A 77 17.46 6.32 4.81
C PRO A 77 17.78 5.70 3.45
N LEU A 78 17.15 6.22 2.40
CA LEU A 78 17.47 5.80 1.03
C LEU A 78 18.95 6.09 0.75
N PRO A 79 19.69 5.15 0.14
CA PRO A 79 21.08 5.40 -0.23
C PRO A 79 21.18 6.51 -1.29
N SER A 80 22.38 7.04 -1.49
CA SER A 80 22.57 8.00 -2.58
C SER A 80 22.33 7.31 -3.93
N TYR A 81 21.87 8.07 -4.93
CA TYR A 81 21.62 7.52 -6.27
C TYR A 81 22.82 6.73 -6.82
N GLU A 82 24.04 7.24 -6.63
CA GLU A 82 25.28 6.60 -7.11
C GLU A 82 25.61 5.27 -6.40
N THR A 83 25.09 5.08 -5.18
CA THR A 83 25.36 3.89 -4.36
C THR A 83 24.16 2.95 -4.25
N ARG A 84 23.05 3.28 -4.91
CA ARG A 84 21.76 2.58 -4.77
C ARG A 84 21.81 1.07 -5.02
N GLU A 85 22.72 0.61 -5.88
CA GLU A 85 22.92 -0.81 -6.22
C GLU A 85 23.95 -1.50 -5.33
N LYS A 86 24.82 -0.72 -4.67
CA LYS A 86 25.96 -1.21 -3.89
C LYS A 86 25.64 -1.33 -2.40
N CYS A 87 24.60 -0.66 -1.92
CA CYS A 87 24.23 -0.72 -0.52
C CYS A 87 23.71 -2.12 -0.15
N PRO A 88 24.31 -2.76 0.89
CA PRO A 88 23.84 -4.05 1.34
C PRO A 88 22.40 -3.93 1.86
N PRO A 89 21.58 -5.00 1.74
CA PRO A 89 20.27 -5.00 2.36
C PRO A 89 20.42 -4.84 3.89
N PRO A 90 19.45 -4.19 4.55
CA PRO A 90 19.45 -4.10 6.01
C PRO A 90 19.37 -5.51 6.62
N PRO A 91 19.90 -5.70 7.84
CA PRO A 91 19.85 -6.99 8.51
C PRO A 91 18.40 -7.42 8.77
N GLU A 92 18.13 -8.71 8.61
CA GLU A 92 16.78 -9.29 8.74
C GLU A 92 16.15 -9.04 10.12
N SER A 93 16.97 -8.90 11.16
CA SER A 93 16.55 -8.58 12.53
C SER A 93 15.67 -7.34 12.62
N VAL A 94 15.93 -6.34 11.77
CA VAL A 94 15.17 -5.08 11.72
C VAL A 94 13.74 -5.33 11.23
N SER A 95 13.57 -6.16 10.21
CA SER A 95 12.25 -6.54 9.69
C SER A 95 11.47 -7.38 10.72
N PHE A 96 12.15 -8.27 11.45
CA PHE A 96 11.53 -9.02 12.54
C PHE A 96 11.09 -8.13 13.70
N GLU A 97 11.90 -7.13 14.07
CA GLU A 97 11.55 -6.14 15.11
C GLU A 97 10.29 -5.36 14.71
N LEU A 98 10.22 -4.88 13.47
CA LEU A 98 9.02 -4.24 12.92
C LEU A 98 7.78 -5.14 13.03
N MET A 99 7.90 -6.39 12.55
CA MET A 99 6.79 -7.33 12.53
C MET A 99 6.31 -7.66 13.94
N HIS A 100 7.24 -7.86 14.88
CA HIS A 100 6.93 -8.13 16.27
C HIS A 100 6.23 -6.93 16.93
N TYR A 101 6.79 -5.73 16.74
CA TYR A 101 6.22 -4.50 17.27
C TYR A 101 4.80 -4.26 16.74
N TYR A 102 4.62 -4.27 15.42
CA TYR A 102 3.33 -3.98 14.78
C TYR A 102 2.24 -5.00 15.17
N ARG A 103 2.59 -6.29 15.33
CA ARG A 103 1.64 -7.32 15.78
C ARG A 103 1.20 -7.12 17.23
N GLY A 104 2.01 -6.45 18.05
CA GLY A 104 1.68 -6.13 19.45
C GLY A 104 0.81 -4.89 19.63
N LEU A 105 0.58 -4.11 18.56
CA LEU A 105 -0.19 -2.87 18.61
C LEU A 105 -1.70 -3.12 18.66
N GLU A 106 -2.40 -2.29 19.44
CA GLU A 106 -3.86 -2.21 19.44
C GLU A 106 -4.35 -1.50 18.16
N LYS A 107 -5.65 -1.53 17.86
CA LYS A 107 -6.18 -1.02 16.58
C LYS A 107 -5.93 0.48 16.40
N GLU A 108 -6.07 1.24 17.47
CA GLU A 108 -5.83 2.69 17.51
C GLU A 108 -4.34 3.00 17.28
N ASP A 109 -3.44 2.27 17.95
CA ASP A 109 -2.00 2.46 17.80
C ASP A 109 -1.50 2.11 16.39
N LYS A 110 -2.12 1.12 15.74
CA LYS A 110 -1.84 0.79 14.33
C LYS A 110 -2.19 1.94 13.39
N VAL A 111 -3.29 2.65 13.66
CA VAL A 111 -3.70 3.83 12.88
C VAL A 111 -2.64 4.92 12.98
N ASP A 112 -2.17 5.20 14.18
CA ASP A 112 -1.13 6.21 14.44
C ASP A 112 0.19 5.81 13.78
N PHE A 113 0.58 4.54 13.91
CA PHE A 113 1.78 3.99 13.29
C PHE A 113 1.76 4.14 11.76
N LEU A 114 0.68 3.70 11.10
CA LEU A 114 0.56 3.76 9.64
C LEU A 114 0.45 5.21 9.14
N THR A 115 -0.23 6.07 9.89
CA THR A 115 -0.32 7.50 9.58
C THR A 115 1.07 8.13 9.59
N LYS A 116 1.84 7.92 10.66
CA LYS A 116 3.21 8.44 10.80
C LYS A 116 4.14 7.86 9.73
N LEU A 117 4.09 6.55 9.48
CA LEU A 117 4.87 5.89 8.43
C LEU A 117 4.62 6.53 7.06
N SER A 118 3.35 6.76 6.72
CA SER A 118 2.97 7.31 5.41
C SER A 118 3.35 8.79 5.23
N GLN A 119 3.34 9.58 6.31
CA GLN A 119 3.61 11.01 6.29
C GLN A 119 5.12 11.32 6.33
N GLU A 120 5.85 10.72 7.27
CA GLU A 120 7.26 11.07 7.53
C GLU A 120 8.23 10.32 6.61
N TYR A 121 7.86 9.13 6.13
CA TYR A 121 8.73 8.25 5.35
C TYR A 121 8.28 8.08 3.89
N GLY A 122 7.53 9.06 3.39
CA GLY A 122 7.12 9.17 1.99
C GLY A 122 8.23 9.64 1.04
N VAL A 123 7.82 10.38 0.01
CA VAL A 123 8.73 10.97 -0.99
C VAL A 123 9.31 12.28 -0.47
N ASP A 124 10.60 12.54 -0.73
CA ASP A 124 11.20 13.84 -0.44
C ASP A 124 10.83 14.86 -1.53
N HIS A 125 9.74 15.60 -1.29
CA HIS A 125 9.22 16.58 -2.23
C HIS A 125 10.21 17.71 -2.56
N LYS A 126 11.15 18.03 -1.66
CA LYS A 126 12.18 19.06 -1.94
C LYS A 126 13.16 18.54 -2.99
N ALA A 127 13.70 17.34 -2.77
CA ALA A 127 14.61 16.70 -3.73
C ALA A 127 13.96 16.48 -5.10
N VAL A 128 12.68 16.10 -5.14
CA VAL A 128 11.92 15.95 -6.39
C VAL A 128 11.78 17.28 -7.14
N SER A 129 11.46 18.38 -6.44
CA SER A 129 11.34 19.70 -7.03
C SER A 129 12.66 20.19 -7.64
N GLU A 130 13.78 20.00 -6.92
CA GLU A 130 15.11 20.38 -7.40
C GLU A 130 15.53 19.58 -8.64
N LEU A 131 15.27 18.28 -8.66
CA LEU A 131 15.60 17.42 -9.81
C LEU A 131 14.71 17.70 -11.01
N SER A 132 13.45 18.06 -10.78
CA SER A 132 12.52 18.44 -11.84
C SER A 132 12.95 19.74 -12.52
N ALA A 133 13.43 20.74 -11.77
CA ALA A 133 14.03 21.94 -12.35
C ALA A 133 15.28 21.61 -13.19
N LYS A 134 16.17 20.77 -12.67
CA LYS A 134 17.36 20.29 -13.43
C LYS A 134 17.00 19.57 -14.72
N LEU A 135 15.92 18.78 -14.72
CA LEU A 135 15.44 18.10 -15.92
C LEU A 135 14.99 19.09 -17.00
N LEU A 136 14.26 20.14 -16.61
CA LEU A 136 13.84 21.21 -17.53
C LEU A 136 15.04 21.94 -18.15
N ASP A 137 16.06 22.25 -17.35
CA ASP A 137 17.29 22.91 -17.83
C ASP A 137 18.11 22.03 -18.79
N THR A 138 17.97 20.71 -18.69
CA THR A 138 18.78 19.72 -19.42
C THR A 138 18.14 19.30 -20.76
N GLN A 139 16.92 19.77 -21.09
CA GLN A 139 16.17 19.32 -22.27
C GLN A 139 16.87 19.56 -23.63
N LEU A 140 17.83 20.49 -23.69
CA LEU A 140 18.60 20.79 -24.91
C LEU A 140 19.95 20.05 -24.97
N ARG A 141 20.24 19.15 -24.04
CA ARG A 141 21.47 18.35 -23.98
C ARG A 141 21.34 17.05 -24.78
N ASP A 142 22.39 16.25 -24.77
CA ASP A 142 22.41 14.92 -25.35
C ASP A 142 21.42 13.98 -24.63
N LEU A 143 20.93 12.98 -25.38
CA LEU A 143 19.93 12.03 -24.88
C LEU A 143 20.42 11.23 -23.66
N ALA A 144 21.72 10.90 -23.59
CA ALA A 144 22.27 10.13 -22.47
C ALA A 144 22.16 10.93 -21.16
N THR A 145 22.50 12.22 -21.17
CA THR A 145 22.33 13.10 -20.01
C THR A 145 20.86 13.22 -19.59
N ILE A 146 19.92 13.34 -20.55
CA ILE A 146 18.48 13.41 -20.25
C ILE A 146 18.02 12.13 -19.53
N LEU A 147 18.34 10.96 -20.07
CA LEU A 147 17.95 9.68 -19.47
C LEU A 147 18.54 9.47 -18.07
N GLN A 148 19.76 9.95 -17.80
CA GLN A 148 20.35 9.90 -16.46
C GLN A 148 19.59 10.79 -15.46
N VAL A 149 19.17 11.99 -15.87
CA VAL A 149 18.38 12.88 -15.00
C VAL A 149 16.98 12.30 -14.75
N GLU A 150 16.34 11.73 -15.78
CA GLU A 150 15.06 11.02 -15.63
C GLU A 150 15.16 9.83 -14.68
N ASP A 151 16.24 9.06 -14.74
CA ASP A 151 16.46 7.93 -13.85
C ASP A 151 16.70 8.38 -12.39
N ARG A 152 17.46 9.46 -12.19
CA ARG A 152 17.61 10.12 -10.87
C ARG A 152 16.28 10.62 -10.32
N LEU A 153 15.43 11.20 -11.18
CA LEU A 153 14.11 11.67 -10.78
C LEU A 153 13.20 10.48 -10.40
N ARG A 154 13.19 9.40 -11.18
CA ARG A 154 12.47 8.15 -10.84
C ARG A 154 12.92 7.57 -9.50
N TYR A 155 14.22 7.60 -9.23
CA TYR A 155 14.76 7.17 -7.94
C TYR A 155 14.25 8.05 -6.78
N SER A 156 14.31 9.37 -6.93
CA SER A 156 13.84 10.33 -5.92
C SER A 156 12.33 10.26 -5.64
N LEU A 157 11.53 9.92 -6.66
CA LEU A 157 10.09 9.70 -6.54
C LEU A 157 9.72 8.41 -5.80
N THR A 158 10.69 7.54 -5.46
CA THR A 158 10.42 6.32 -4.72
C THR A 158 10.28 6.62 -3.22
N PRO A 159 9.14 6.33 -2.57
CA PRO A 159 8.97 6.59 -1.14
C PRO A 159 9.84 5.66 -0.30
N ARG A 160 10.34 6.14 0.85
CA ARG A 160 11.27 5.37 1.70
C ARG A 160 10.66 4.09 2.23
N TYR A 161 9.38 4.13 2.63
CA TYR A 161 8.68 2.93 3.08
C TYR A 161 8.62 1.83 2.00
N LYS A 162 8.74 2.12 0.70
CA LYS A 162 8.77 1.07 -0.34
C LYS A 162 9.94 0.11 -0.16
N GLN A 163 11.13 0.63 0.19
CA GLN A 163 12.29 -0.21 0.46
C GLN A 163 12.06 -1.07 1.71
N LEU A 164 11.53 -0.49 2.78
CA LEU A 164 11.16 -1.24 3.98
C LEU A 164 10.23 -2.42 3.66
N LEU A 165 9.14 -2.17 2.92
CA LEU A 165 8.19 -3.23 2.54
C LEU A 165 8.86 -4.30 1.66
N SER A 166 9.75 -3.89 0.76
CA SER A 166 10.51 -4.81 -0.11
C SER A 166 11.55 -5.64 0.63
N HIS A 167 12.10 -5.14 1.74
CA HIS A 167 12.99 -5.90 2.61
C HIS A 167 12.21 -6.84 3.52
N THR A 168 11.06 -6.38 4.03
CA THR A 168 10.16 -7.18 4.86
C THR A 168 9.63 -8.39 4.09
N SER A 169 9.40 -8.29 2.77
CA SER A 169 8.92 -9.45 1.99
C SER A 169 9.93 -10.59 1.82
N ARG A 170 11.22 -10.33 2.08
CA ARG A 170 12.29 -11.34 1.93
C ARG A 170 12.41 -12.27 3.13
N ILE A 171 11.93 -11.84 4.29
CA ILE A 171 12.01 -12.63 5.53
C ILE A 171 10.85 -13.61 5.64
N GLU A 172 11.03 -14.63 6.48
CA GLU A 172 10.03 -15.66 6.71
C GLU A 172 8.73 -15.05 7.28
N GLY A 173 7.60 -15.39 6.65
CA GLY A 173 6.28 -14.84 7.01
C GLY A 173 6.08 -13.36 6.66
N GLY A 174 7.05 -12.74 5.99
CA GLY A 174 7.00 -11.32 5.59
C GLY A 174 5.87 -11.00 4.63
N VAL A 175 5.66 -11.83 3.60
CA VAL A 175 4.56 -11.63 2.64
C VAL A 175 3.19 -11.70 3.32
N LYS A 176 2.97 -12.67 4.22
CA LYS A 176 1.73 -12.76 5.03
C LYS A 176 1.53 -11.49 5.84
N PHE A 177 2.57 -11.03 6.53
CA PHE A 177 2.52 -9.79 7.30
C PHE A 177 2.13 -8.58 6.44
N LEU A 178 2.67 -8.45 5.23
CA LEU A 178 2.34 -7.35 4.32
C LEU A 178 0.91 -7.41 3.79
N VAL A 179 0.36 -8.61 3.59
CA VAL A 179 -1.06 -8.81 3.28
C VAL A 179 -1.94 -8.34 4.44
N ASP A 180 -1.60 -8.72 5.68
CA ASP A 180 -2.33 -8.31 6.87
C ASP A 180 -2.23 -6.80 7.12
N LEU A 181 -1.04 -6.22 6.94
CA LEU A 181 -0.82 -4.77 7.03
C LEU A 181 -1.65 -4.02 5.99
N ARG A 182 -1.78 -4.55 4.76
CA ARG A 182 -2.67 -3.97 3.74
C ARG A 182 -4.14 -4.10 4.15
N ALA A 183 -4.56 -5.21 4.77
CA ALA A 183 -5.92 -5.36 5.27
C ALA A 183 -6.25 -4.29 6.31
N ASP A 184 -5.34 -4.04 7.25
CA ASP A 184 -5.45 -2.95 8.24
C ASP A 184 -5.58 -1.58 7.53
N VAL A 185 -4.74 -1.28 6.53
CA VAL A 185 -4.82 -0.03 5.74
C VAL A 185 -6.17 0.12 5.03
N LEU A 186 -6.75 -0.96 4.50
CA LEU A 186 -8.06 -0.93 3.86
C LEU A 186 -9.19 -0.70 4.88
N GLU A 187 -9.11 -1.32 6.07
CA GLU A 187 -10.03 -1.06 7.18
C GLU A 187 -9.98 0.42 7.59
N MET A 188 -8.78 1.00 7.71
CA MET A 188 -8.59 2.42 8.00
C MET A 188 -9.21 3.36 6.96
N ILE A 189 -9.02 3.06 5.67
CA ILE A 189 -9.61 3.86 4.58
C ILE A 189 -11.14 3.74 4.60
N SER A 190 -11.68 2.54 4.80
CA SER A 190 -13.13 2.32 4.80
C SER A 190 -13.85 2.94 5.99
N SER A 191 -13.22 2.94 7.17
CA SER A 191 -13.76 3.53 8.41
C SER A 191 -13.63 5.06 8.47
N LYS A 192 -12.90 5.67 7.54
CA LYS A 192 -12.54 7.11 7.52
C LYS A 192 -11.83 7.58 8.80
N ALA A 193 -11.25 6.68 9.59
CA ALA A 193 -10.61 7.02 10.85
C ALA A 193 -9.37 7.93 10.66
N SER A 194 -8.63 7.74 9.56
CA SER A 194 -7.45 8.54 9.20
C SER A 194 -7.30 8.60 7.67
N GLU A 195 -8.37 9.01 6.97
CA GLU A 195 -8.34 9.15 5.53
C GLU A 195 -7.45 10.35 5.13
N SER A 196 -6.22 10.05 4.71
CA SER A 196 -5.26 11.03 4.19
C SER A 196 -4.74 10.63 2.81
N PRO A 197 -4.30 11.58 1.97
CA PRO A 197 -3.68 11.26 0.68
C PRO A 197 -2.44 10.37 0.85
N HIS A 198 -1.68 10.56 1.93
CA HIS A 198 -0.50 9.74 2.25
C HIS A 198 -0.84 8.26 2.48
N ILE A 199 -1.93 7.96 3.20
CA ILE A 199 -2.39 6.58 3.41
C ILE A 199 -2.84 5.94 2.09
N ARG A 200 -3.47 6.72 1.19
CA ARG A 200 -3.85 6.22 -0.14
C ARG A 200 -2.62 5.90 -1.00
N GLU A 201 -1.58 6.72 -0.95
CA GLU A 201 -0.29 6.45 -1.62
C GLU A 201 0.41 5.19 -1.05
N LEU A 202 0.39 5.01 0.27
CA LEU A 202 0.90 3.80 0.92
C LEU A 202 0.13 2.55 0.44
N ASN A 203 -1.21 2.62 0.41
CA ASN A 203 -2.05 1.56 -0.13
C ASN A 203 -1.74 1.25 -1.60
N GLY A 204 -1.53 2.28 -2.43
CA GLY A 204 -1.14 2.13 -3.83
C GLY A 204 0.20 1.41 -3.97
N THR A 205 1.18 1.78 -3.17
CA THR A 205 2.50 1.14 -3.14
C THR A 205 2.42 -0.33 -2.72
N LEU A 206 1.70 -0.63 -1.63
CA LEU A 206 1.43 -2.00 -1.19
C LEU A 206 0.72 -2.81 -2.28
N LYS A 207 -0.23 -2.18 -3.01
CA LYS A 207 -0.98 -2.84 -4.08
C LYS A 207 -0.04 -3.26 -5.20
N GLY A 208 0.84 -2.35 -5.63
CA GLY A 208 1.81 -2.63 -6.68
C GLY A 208 2.72 -3.81 -6.30
N LEU A 209 3.36 -3.73 -5.13
CA LEU A 209 4.25 -4.78 -4.63
C LEU A 209 3.55 -6.14 -4.52
N LEU A 210 2.35 -6.18 -3.93
CA LEU A 210 1.59 -7.42 -3.80
C LEU A 210 1.08 -7.94 -5.15
N SER A 211 0.75 -7.06 -6.10
CA SER A 211 0.34 -7.51 -7.44
C SER A 211 1.46 -8.21 -8.18
N GLU A 212 2.71 -7.76 -8.00
CA GLU A 212 3.89 -8.42 -8.57
C GLU A 212 4.13 -9.79 -7.89
N TRP A 213 4.07 -9.85 -6.55
CA TRP A 213 4.30 -11.09 -5.80
C TRP A 213 3.19 -12.14 -5.93
N PHE A 214 1.94 -11.73 -6.16
CA PHE A 214 0.79 -12.62 -6.38
C PHE A 214 0.44 -12.76 -7.87
N SER A 215 1.44 -12.64 -8.74
CA SER A 215 1.29 -12.93 -10.17
C SER A 215 0.84 -14.38 -10.38
N VAL A 216 -0.02 -14.62 -11.38
CA VAL A 216 -0.64 -15.94 -11.64
C VAL A 216 0.40 -17.06 -11.76
N GLY A 217 1.59 -16.79 -12.33
CA GLY A 217 2.67 -17.77 -12.47
C GLY A 217 3.35 -18.21 -11.16
N LEU A 218 3.11 -17.48 -10.06
CA LEU A 218 3.65 -17.78 -8.73
C LEU A 218 2.63 -18.53 -7.85
N LEU A 219 1.38 -18.64 -8.30
CA LEU A 219 0.31 -19.34 -7.61
C LEU A 219 0.30 -20.81 -8.01
N ARG A 220 0.06 -21.68 -7.03
CA ARG A 220 -0.14 -23.11 -7.24
C ARG A 220 -1.61 -23.43 -7.05
N LEU A 221 -2.20 -24.15 -8.01
CA LEU A 221 -3.55 -24.67 -7.87
C LEU A 221 -3.49 -26.01 -7.12
N GLU A 222 -3.96 -26.03 -5.89
CA GLU A 222 -3.98 -27.23 -5.07
C GLU A 222 -5.40 -27.81 -5.00
N ARG A 223 -5.51 -29.13 -5.16
CA ARG A 223 -6.77 -29.85 -4.95
C ARG A 223 -6.91 -30.18 -3.47
N ILE A 224 -8.00 -29.70 -2.88
CA ILE A 224 -8.33 -29.95 -1.48
C ILE A 224 -9.19 -31.21 -1.39
N THR A 225 -8.77 -32.15 -0.54
CA THR A 225 -9.49 -33.40 -0.26
C THR A 225 -9.63 -33.61 1.25
N TRP A 226 -10.35 -34.65 1.66
CA TRP A 226 -10.44 -35.01 3.08
C TRP A 226 -9.10 -35.49 3.68
N GLN A 227 -8.09 -35.75 2.85
CA GLN A 227 -6.73 -36.10 3.27
C GLN A 227 -5.83 -34.88 3.43
N SER A 228 -6.27 -33.69 3.01
CA SER A 228 -5.52 -32.45 3.21
C SER A 228 -5.36 -32.15 4.70
N PRO A 229 -4.29 -31.43 5.11
CA PRO A 229 -4.07 -31.05 6.50
C PRO A 229 -5.30 -30.36 7.11
N CYS A 230 -5.62 -30.71 8.36
CA CYS A 230 -6.79 -30.15 9.07
C CYS A 230 -6.74 -28.62 9.16
N GLU A 231 -5.55 -28.03 9.25
CA GLU A 231 -5.35 -26.57 9.27
C GLU A 231 -5.92 -25.90 8.01
N ILE A 232 -5.62 -26.45 6.82
CA ILE A 232 -6.14 -25.92 5.56
C ILE A 232 -7.66 -26.09 5.48
N LEU A 233 -8.18 -27.24 5.91
CA LEU A 233 -9.63 -27.49 5.96
C LEU A 233 -10.35 -26.50 6.90
N GLN A 234 -9.74 -26.17 8.04
CA GLN A 234 -10.26 -25.16 8.97
C GLN A 234 -10.29 -23.78 8.32
N LYS A 235 -9.21 -23.36 7.66
CA LYS A 235 -9.15 -22.05 6.96
C LYS A 235 -10.19 -21.97 5.83
N ILE A 236 -10.34 -23.03 5.03
CA ILE A 236 -11.39 -23.09 4.00
C ILE A 236 -12.79 -22.94 4.61
N SER A 237 -13.03 -23.58 5.76
CA SER A 237 -14.30 -23.43 6.48
C SER A 237 -14.51 -22.01 7.01
N GLN A 238 -13.44 -21.31 7.42
CA GLN A 238 -13.50 -19.94 7.94
C GLN A 238 -13.65 -18.90 6.81
N TYR A 239 -13.03 -19.13 5.66
CA TYR A 239 -13.00 -18.19 4.53
C TYR A 239 -14.17 -18.36 3.56
N GLU A 240 -15.07 -19.32 3.81
CA GLU A 240 -16.28 -19.53 3.03
C GLU A 240 -17.25 -18.34 3.18
N ALA A 241 -17.18 -17.42 2.21
CA ALA A 241 -17.96 -16.19 2.20
C ALA A 241 -19.35 -16.33 1.55
N VAL A 242 -19.61 -17.41 0.80
CA VAL A 242 -20.86 -17.56 0.01
C VAL A 242 -21.87 -18.44 0.75
N HIS A 243 -21.45 -19.64 1.15
CA HIS A 243 -22.33 -20.62 1.80
C HIS A 243 -21.68 -21.18 3.06
N PRO A 244 -21.84 -20.52 4.23
CA PRO A 244 -21.16 -20.90 5.46
C PRO A 244 -21.23 -22.39 5.76
N VAL A 245 -20.08 -22.98 6.08
CA VAL A 245 -19.98 -24.40 6.43
C VAL A 245 -20.64 -24.62 7.79
N ARG A 246 -21.62 -25.53 7.85
CA ARG A 246 -22.43 -25.73 9.07
C ARG A 246 -21.71 -26.54 10.15
N ASN A 247 -20.99 -27.57 9.74
CA ASN A 247 -20.28 -28.49 10.63
C ASN A 247 -19.22 -29.29 9.84
N TRP A 248 -18.37 -30.04 10.55
CA TRP A 248 -17.30 -30.83 9.92
C TRP A 248 -17.82 -31.91 8.95
N THR A 249 -19.02 -32.46 9.18
CA THR A 249 -19.62 -33.44 8.25
C THR A 249 -20.00 -32.80 6.93
N ASP A 250 -20.42 -31.52 6.95
CA ASP A 250 -20.69 -30.73 5.75
C ASP A 250 -19.42 -30.49 4.96
N LEU A 251 -18.34 -30.09 5.64
CA LEU A 251 -17.04 -29.93 5.01
C LEU A 251 -16.56 -31.23 4.34
N LYS A 252 -16.70 -32.38 5.03
CA LYS A 252 -16.37 -33.70 4.48
C LYS A 252 -17.13 -34.03 3.20
N ARG A 253 -18.42 -33.68 3.13
CA ARG A 253 -19.22 -33.85 1.91
C ARG A 253 -18.74 -32.91 0.79
N ARG A 254 -18.36 -31.67 1.11
CA ARG A 254 -17.88 -30.67 0.12
C ARG A 254 -16.53 -31.05 -0.52
N VAL A 255 -15.62 -31.65 0.24
CA VAL A 255 -14.33 -32.14 -0.29
C VAL A 255 -14.35 -33.64 -0.66
N GLY A 256 -15.53 -34.25 -0.61
CA GLY A 256 -15.75 -35.68 -0.77
C GLY A 256 -16.05 -36.13 -2.20
N PRO A 257 -16.64 -37.33 -2.39
CA PRO A 257 -16.99 -37.84 -3.71
C PRO A 257 -18.00 -36.93 -4.43
N CYS A 258 -17.95 -36.93 -5.76
CA CYS A 258 -18.79 -36.09 -6.64
C CYS A 258 -18.66 -34.58 -6.41
N ARG A 259 -17.62 -34.13 -5.70
CA ARG A 259 -17.23 -32.73 -5.53
C ARG A 259 -15.72 -32.56 -5.73
N ARG A 260 -15.31 -31.36 -6.10
CA ARG A 260 -13.92 -30.96 -6.29
C ARG A 260 -13.76 -29.56 -5.70
N CYS A 261 -12.86 -29.44 -4.74
CA CYS A 261 -12.49 -28.18 -4.12
C CYS A 261 -11.05 -27.91 -4.49
N TYR A 262 -10.76 -26.66 -4.86
CA TYR A 262 -9.43 -26.21 -5.21
C TYR A 262 -9.17 -24.89 -4.47
N ALA A 263 -7.91 -24.64 -4.16
CA ALA A 263 -7.45 -23.37 -3.62
C ALA A 263 -6.19 -22.95 -4.37
N PHE A 264 -5.98 -21.64 -4.51
CA PHE A 264 -4.68 -21.13 -4.88
C PHE A 264 -3.82 -21.01 -3.63
N THR A 265 -2.58 -21.47 -3.70
CA THR A 265 -1.57 -21.34 -2.64
C THR A 265 -0.35 -20.62 -3.20
N HIS A 266 0.44 -20.02 -2.32
CA HIS A 266 1.65 -19.31 -2.69
C HIS A 266 2.83 -19.79 -1.85
N ALA A 267 4.00 -19.98 -2.45
CA ALA A 267 5.17 -20.53 -1.76
C ALA A 267 5.65 -19.67 -0.58
N ALA A 268 5.49 -18.35 -0.65
CA ALA A 268 5.84 -17.42 0.43
C ALA A 268 4.74 -17.32 1.53
N MET A 269 3.62 -18.02 1.37
CA MET A 269 2.54 -18.11 2.36
C MET A 269 2.09 -19.57 2.51
N PRO A 270 2.97 -20.44 3.03
CA PRO A 270 2.67 -21.86 3.16
C PRO A 270 1.47 -22.10 4.08
N GLY A 271 0.58 -23.01 3.69
CA GLY A 271 -0.61 -23.36 4.47
C GLY A 271 -1.73 -22.32 4.43
N GLU A 272 -1.61 -21.26 3.63
CA GLU A 272 -2.64 -20.23 3.45
C GLU A 272 -3.36 -20.38 2.10
N PRO A 273 -4.66 -20.73 2.09
CA PRO A 273 -5.47 -20.68 0.87
C PRO A 273 -5.87 -19.23 0.56
N LEU A 274 -5.62 -18.79 -0.68
CA LEU A 274 -5.91 -17.45 -1.20
C LEU A 274 -7.29 -17.35 -1.85
#